data_AF-A0A932A089-F1
#
_entry.id   AF-A0A932A089-F1
#
_cell.length_a   1.000
_cell.length_b   1.000
_cell.length_c   1.000
_cell.angle_alpha   90.00
_cell.angle_beta   90.00
_cell.angle_gamma   90.00
#
_symmetry.space_group_name_H-M   'P 1'
#
loop_
_entity.id
_entity.type
_entity.pdbx_description
1 polymer ?
#
loop_
_entity_poly.entity_id
_entity_poly.type
_entity_poly.pdbx_seq_one_letter_code
_entity_poly.pdbx_strand_id
1 'polypeptide(L)'
;MNQTLILIGSAAVFLALLWGSVVVRHRVFLKKIEMGKRLAVEELLRKKLDLIPNLIETFRRHDMSRNELVDRLIKARTEARIGLKDSEELNAALQKMLGLENEIESLKKDTNFLELKREIGEVDEKCREFR
;
A
#
# COMPACT_ATOMS: atom_id res chain seq x y z
N MET A 1 45.05 -9.49 -44.64
CA MET A 1 43.88 -10.37 -44.44
C MET A 1 43.71 -10.82 -42.98
N ASN A 2 44.77 -11.24 -42.27
CA ASN A 2 44.64 -11.62 -40.85
C ASN A 2 44.41 -10.42 -39.91
N GLN A 3 45.04 -9.27 -40.17
CA GLN A 3 44.85 -8.05 -39.35
C GLN A 3 43.41 -7.51 -39.41
N THR A 4 42.76 -7.56 -40.58
CA THR A 4 41.37 -7.14 -40.75
C THR A 4 40.41 -8.07 -40.01
N LEU A 5 40.67 -9.38 -39.98
CA LEU A 5 39.87 -10.36 -39.22
C LEU A 5 40.00 -10.15 -37.71
N ILE A 6 41.21 -9.86 -37.21
CA ILE A 6 41.45 -9.56 -35.79
C ILE A 6 40.71 -8.27 -35.38
N LEU A 7 40.77 -7.23 -36.22
CA LEU A 7 40.03 -5.98 -35.99
C LEU A 7 38.52 -6.20 -35.91
N ILE A 8 37.94 -6.94 -36.86
CA ILE A 8 36.51 -7.25 -36.88
C ILE A 8 36.11 -8.07 -35.65
N GLY A 9 36.91 -9.08 -35.28
CA GLY A 9 36.68 -9.88 -34.07
C GLY A 9 36.70 -9.04 -32.79
N SER A 10 37.68 -8.14 -32.65
CA SER A 10 37.78 -7.25 -31.50
C SER A 10 36.60 -6.25 -31.42
N ALA A 11 36.17 -5.71 -32.55
CA ALA A 11 35.02 -4.81 -32.62
C ALA A 11 33.72 -5.52 -32.25
N ALA A 12 33.53 -6.77 -32.69
CA ALA A 12 32.36 -7.58 -32.33
C ALA A 12 32.31 -7.90 -30.83
N VAL A 13 33.45 -8.25 -30.22
CA VAL A 13 33.54 -8.47 -28.76
C VAL A 13 33.26 -7.18 -27.99
N PHE A 14 33.78 -6.05 -28.46
CA PHE A 14 33.54 -4.75 -27.83
C PHE A 14 32.04 -4.37 -27.89
N LEU A 15 31.39 -4.56 -29.04
CA LEU A 15 29.95 -4.35 -29.19
C LEU A 15 29.12 -5.27 -28.29
N ALA A 16 29.51 -6.54 -28.15
CA ALA A 16 28.84 -7.49 -27.25
C ALA A 16 28.95 -7.06 -25.78
N LEU A 17 30.12 -6.57 -25.35
CA LEU A 17 30.32 -6.05 -23.99
C LEU A 17 29.50 -4.78 -23.73
N LEU A 18 29.45 -3.86 -24.70
CA LEU A 18 28.61 -2.67 -24.62
C LEU A 18 27.12 -3.03 -24.54
N TRP A 19 26.66 -3.96 -25.38
CA TRP A 19 25.27 -4.40 -25.38
C TRP A 19 24.89 -5.12 -24.08
N GLY A 20 25.76 -6.00 -23.58
CA GLY A 20 25.59 -6.66 -22.28
C GLY A 20 25.45 -5.65 -21.14
N SER A 21 26.25 -4.57 -21.17
CA SER A 21 26.21 -3.50 -20.15
C SER A 21 24.87 -2.75 -20.18
N VAL A 22 24.32 -2.49 -21.36
CA VAL A 22 23.00 -1.86 -21.52
C VAL A 22 21.89 -2.76 -20.99
N VAL A 23 21.91 -4.06 -21.32
CA VAL A 23 20.90 -5.03 -20.86
C VAL A 23 20.91 -5.17 -19.34
N VAL A 24 22.10 -5.28 -18.72
CA VAL A 24 22.22 -5.36 -17.26
C VAL A 24 21.70 -4.09 -16.60
N ARG A 25 22.07 -2.91 -17.12
CA ARG A 25 21.60 -1.62 -16.57
C ARG A 25 20.08 -1.48 -16.69
N HIS A 26 19.50 -1.89 -17.81
CA HIS A 26 18.05 -1.87 -18.02
C HIS A 26 17.32 -2.80 -17.04
N ARG A 27 17.81 -4.02 -16.83
CA ARG A 27 17.22 -4.96 -15.85
C ARG A 27 17.29 -4.46 -14.41
N VAL A 28 18.40 -3.83 -14.03
CA VAL A 28 18.54 -3.21 -12.69
C VAL A 28 17.56 -2.05 -12.52
N PHE A 29 17.34 -1.25 -13.56
CA PHE A 29 16.39 -0.15 -13.52
C PHE A 29 14.95 -0.62 -13.31
N LEU A 30 14.51 -1.65 -14.05
CA LEU A 30 13.16 -2.22 -13.90
C LEU A 30 12.92 -2.76 -12.48
N LYS A 31 13.89 -3.47 -11.90
CA LYS A 31 13.81 -3.96 -10.51
C LYS A 31 13.68 -2.82 -9.49
N LYS A 32 14.39 -1.70 -9.71
CA LYS A 32 14.29 -0.52 -8.83
C LYS A 32 12.89 0.10 -8.84
N ILE A 33 12.25 0.18 -10.01
CA ILE A 33 10.88 0.70 -10.12
C ILE A 33 9.91 -0.22 -9.36
N GLU A 34 10.01 -1.54 -9.56
CA GLU A 34 9.12 -2.48 -8.88
C GLU A 34 9.28 -2.42 -7.36
N MET A 35 10.52 -2.38 -6.86
CA MET A 35 10.79 -2.21 -5.42
C MET A 35 10.24 -0.88 -4.90
N GLY A 36 10.40 0.22 -5.65
CA GLY A 36 9.86 1.53 -5.27
C GLY A 36 8.33 1.52 -5.13
N LYS A 37 7.62 0.84 -6.06
CA LYS A 37 6.17 0.68 -5.99
C LYS A 37 5.73 -0.14 -4.77
N ARG A 38 6.43 -1.25 -4.48
CA ARG A 38 6.12 -2.09 -3.30
C ARG A 38 6.31 -1.32 -1.99
N LEU A 39 7.40 -0.57 -1.86
CA LEU A 39 7.66 0.26 -0.68
C LEU A 39 6.59 1.33 -0.48
N ALA A 40 6.10 1.95 -1.57
CA ALA A 40 5.01 2.92 -1.49
C ALA A 40 3.69 2.29 -1.00
N VAL A 41 3.33 1.09 -1.49
CA VAL A 41 2.14 0.36 -1.01
C VAL A 41 2.27 -0.01 0.46
N GLU A 42 3.44 -0.50 0.88
CA GLU A 42 3.70 -0.85 2.28
C GLU A 42 3.53 0.37 3.22
N GLU A 43 4.01 1.55 2.83
CA GLU A 43 3.84 2.78 3.59
C GLU A 43 2.37 3.18 3.70
N LEU A 44 1.62 3.11 2.61
CA LEU A 44 0.18 3.40 2.61
C LEU A 44 -0.59 2.42 3.51
N LEU A 45 -0.26 1.13 3.47
CA LEU A 45 -0.87 0.13 4.36
C LEU A 45 -0.57 0.41 5.82
N ARG A 46 0.66 0.79 6.17
CA ARG A 46 0.99 1.22 7.53
C ARG A 46 0.16 2.42 7.95
N LYS A 47 0.08 3.45 7.09
CA LYS A 47 -0.74 4.64 7.35
C LYS A 47 -2.21 4.28 7.61
N LYS A 48 -2.81 3.42 6.79
CA LYS A 48 -4.17 2.91 7.00
C LYS A 48 -4.32 2.25 8.37
N LEU A 49 -3.40 1.36 8.73
CA LEU A 49 -3.43 0.63 9.99
C LEU A 49 -3.22 1.53 11.21
N ASP A 50 -2.49 2.63 11.06
CA ASP A 50 -2.23 3.59 12.13
C ASP A 50 -3.40 4.55 12.38
N LEU A 51 -4.32 4.73 11.42
CA LEU A 51 -5.55 5.51 11.59
C LEU A 51 -6.64 4.75 12.36
N ILE A 52 -6.60 3.41 12.37
CA ILE A 52 -7.64 2.57 13.00
C ILE A 52 -7.84 2.84 14.51
N PRO A 53 -6.78 2.97 15.34
CA PRO A 53 -6.96 3.30 16.76
C PRO A 53 -7.72 4.60 16.97
N ASN A 54 -7.38 5.66 16.21
CA ASN A 54 -8.06 6.96 16.29
C ASN A 54 -9.54 6.85 15.87
N LEU A 55 -9.84 6.01 14.87
CA LEU A 55 -11.21 5.70 14.47
C LEU A 55 -11.97 5.00 15.61
N ILE A 56 -11.36 4.02 16.27
CA ILE A 56 -11.96 3.30 17.40
C ILE A 56 -12.22 4.23 18.58
N GLU A 57 -11.25 5.07 18.94
CA GLU A 57 -11.40 6.05 20.02
C GLU A 57 -12.51 7.05 19.73
N THR A 58 -12.55 7.59 18.50
CA THR A 58 -13.62 8.50 18.07
C THR A 58 -14.97 7.82 18.18
N PHE A 59 -15.09 6.59 17.66
CA PHE A 59 -16.33 5.84 17.70
C PHE A 59 -16.81 5.55 19.13
N ARG A 60 -15.90 5.14 20.03
CA ARG A 60 -16.23 4.87 21.43
C ARG A 60 -16.79 6.08 22.19
N ARG A 61 -16.45 7.31 21.77
CA ARG A 61 -17.07 8.51 22.36
C ARG A 61 -18.56 8.64 22.01
N HIS A 62 -19.00 8.05 20.91
CA HIS A 62 -20.38 8.16 20.41
C HIS A 62 -21.23 6.93 20.73
N ASP A 63 -20.65 5.72 20.62
CA ASP A 63 -21.37 4.48 20.90
C ASP A 63 -20.44 3.40 21.46
N MET A 64 -20.78 2.90 22.65
CA MET A 64 -20.03 1.85 23.36
C MET A 64 -20.65 0.45 23.18
N SER A 65 -21.80 0.34 22.50
CA SER A 65 -22.53 -0.91 22.35
C SER A 65 -21.93 -1.85 21.29
N ARG A 66 -21.15 -1.33 20.34
CA ARG A 66 -20.62 -2.10 19.18
C ARG A 66 -19.28 -2.80 19.45
N ASN A 67 -19.11 -3.38 20.63
CA ASN A 67 -17.85 -4.02 21.03
C ASN A 67 -17.43 -5.14 20.07
N GLU A 68 -18.36 -5.97 19.60
CA GLU A 68 -18.05 -7.04 18.65
C GLU A 68 -17.48 -6.54 17.32
N LEU A 69 -17.90 -5.36 16.85
CA LEU A 69 -17.35 -4.78 15.62
C LEU A 69 -15.94 -4.22 15.87
N VAL A 70 -15.76 -3.52 16.98
CA VAL A 70 -14.45 -2.98 17.40
C VAL A 70 -13.44 -4.10 17.59
N ASP A 71 -13.81 -5.20 18.25
CA ASP A 71 -12.94 -6.36 18.47
C ASP A 71 -12.56 -7.04 17.16
N ARG A 72 -13.51 -7.18 16.22
CA ARG A 72 -13.21 -7.68 14.87
C ARG A 72 -12.22 -6.77 14.15
N LEU A 73 -12.40 -5.45 14.22
CA LEU A 73 -11.49 -4.51 13.59
C LEU A 73 -10.08 -4.55 14.21
N ILE A 74 -9.97 -4.69 15.54
CA ILE A 74 -8.69 -4.83 16.24
C ILE A 74 -7.96 -6.10 15.82
N LYS A 75 -8.67 -7.23 15.73
CA LYS A 75 -8.11 -8.50 15.25
C LYS A 75 -7.63 -8.38 13.81
N ALA A 76 -8.50 -7.91 12.91
CA ALA A 76 -8.16 -7.73 11.51
C ALA A 76 -6.96 -6.78 11.31
N ARG A 77 -6.89 -5.68 12.08
CA ARG A 77 -5.72 -4.78 12.10
C ARG A 77 -4.45 -5.50 12.52
N THR A 78 -4.53 -6.32 13.56
CA THR A 78 -3.37 -7.03 14.11
C THR A 78 -2.81 -8.01 13.09
N GLU A 79 -3.68 -8.78 12.44
CA GLU A 79 -3.30 -9.72 11.38
C GLU A 79 -2.73 -8.99 10.16
N ALA A 80 -3.39 -7.92 9.72
CA ALA A 80 -2.92 -7.08 8.63
C ALA A 80 -1.56 -6.44 8.92
N ARG A 81 -1.25 -6.12 10.18
CA ARG A 81 0.04 -5.56 10.60
C ARG A 81 1.17 -6.60 10.59
N ILE A 82 0.89 -7.86 10.93
CA ILE A 82 1.90 -8.94 10.89
C ILE A 82 2.28 -9.25 9.44
N GLY A 83 1.28 -9.41 8.57
CA GLY A 83 1.51 -9.73 7.16
C GLY A 83 1.83 -8.54 6.27
N LEU A 84 1.66 -7.32 6.79
CA LEU A 84 1.61 -6.05 6.04
C LEU A 84 0.81 -6.17 4.73
N LYS A 85 -0.44 -6.61 4.86
CA LYS A 85 -1.35 -6.89 3.74
C LYS A 85 -2.71 -6.27 3.99
N ASP A 86 -3.32 -5.81 2.91
CA ASP A 86 -4.71 -5.39 2.88
C ASP A 86 -5.60 -6.63 2.88
N SER A 87 -6.12 -7.04 4.04
CA SER A 87 -7.01 -8.19 4.13
C SER A 87 -8.45 -7.80 3.83
N GLU A 88 -9.21 -8.72 3.22
CA GLU A 88 -10.64 -8.53 2.98
C GLU A 88 -11.41 -8.33 4.29
N GLU A 89 -11.00 -9.00 5.36
CA GLU A 89 -11.61 -8.86 6.68
C GLU A 89 -11.41 -7.46 7.26
N LEU A 90 -10.20 -6.89 7.13
CA LEU A 90 -9.93 -5.52 7.56
C LEU A 90 -10.80 -4.52 6.79
N ASN A 91 -10.86 -4.68 5.46
CA ASN A 91 -11.66 -3.84 4.60
C ASN A 91 -13.16 -3.91 4.93
N ALA A 92 -13.68 -5.12 5.13
CA ALA A 92 -15.08 -5.33 5.49
C ALA A 92 -15.40 -4.72 6.87
N ALA A 93 -14.52 -4.88 7.86
CA ALA A 93 -14.70 -4.30 9.19
C ALA A 93 -14.68 -2.76 9.15
N LEU A 94 -13.72 -2.18 8.41
CA LEU A 94 -13.62 -0.73 8.20
C LEU A 94 -14.86 -0.18 7.50
N GLN A 95 -15.29 -0.78 6.40
CA GLN A 95 -16.48 -0.34 5.66
C GLN A 95 -17.74 -0.37 6.54
N LYS A 96 -17.93 -1.43 7.32
CA LYS A 96 -19.04 -1.52 8.28
C LYS A 96 -18.96 -0.39 9.31
N MET A 97 -17.79 -0.17 9.90
CA MET A 97 -17.61 0.86 10.94
C MET A 97 -17.81 2.28 10.39
N LEU A 98 -17.27 2.58 9.20
CA LEU A 98 -17.46 3.87 8.52
C LEU A 98 -18.92 4.09 8.09
N GLY A 99 -19.66 3.01 7.83
CA GLY A 99 -21.08 3.05 7.51
C GLY A 99 -22.02 3.32 8.70
N LEU A 100 -21.53 3.19 9.94
CA LEU A 100 -22.35 3.39 11.14
C LEU A 100 -22.81 4.84 11.33
N GLU A 101 -22.23 5.80 10.61
CA GLU A 101 -22.76 7.17 10.56
C GLU A 101 -24.23 7.21 10.11
N ASN A 102 -24.67 6.26 9.28
CA ASN A 102 -26.06 6.19 8.83
C ASN A 102 -27.03 5.82 9.95
N GLU A 103 -26.54 5.11 10.97
CA GLU A 103 -27.31 4.68 12.15
C GLU A 103 -27.13 5.65 13.32
N ILE A 104 -25.97 6.31 13.43
CA ILE A 104 -25.59 7.17 14.55
C ILE A 104 -25.39 8.60 14.05
N GLU A 105 -26.41 9.44 14.22
CA GLU A 105 -26.43 10.84 13.75
C GLU A 105 -25.29 11.70 14.32
N SER A 106 -24.82 11.39 15.53
CA SER A 106 -23.71 12.14 16.15
C SER A 106 -22.38 11.91 15.43
N LEU A 107 -22.16 10.74 14.81
CA LEU A 107 -20.97 10.46 13.98
C LEU A 107 -20.96 11.27 12.68
N LYS A 108 -22.13 11.52 12.07
CA LYS A 108 -22.24 12.36 10.87
C LYS A 108 -21.83 13.81 11.11
N LYS A 109 -21.89 14.26 12.36
CA LYS A 109 -21.57 15.64 12.76
C LYS A 109 -20.20 15.76 13.42
N ASP A 110 -19.54 14.64 13.70
CA ASP A 110 -18.21 14.62 14.31
C ASP A 110 -17.14 14.87 13.24
N THR A 111 -16.53 16.04 13.29
CA THR A 111 -15.50 16.45 12.33
C THR A 111 -14.31 15.49 12.30
N ASN A 112 -13.89 14.95 13.46
CA ASN A 112 -12.75 14.03 13.55
C ASN A 112 -13.08 12.70 12.85
N PHE A 113 -14.29 12.18 13.02
CA PHE A 113 -14.75 10.98 12.32
C PHE A 113 -14.79 11.20 10.80
N LEU A 114 -15.34 12.32 10.34
CA LEU A 114 -15.41 12.66 8.92
C LEU A 114 -14.01 12.81 8.30
N GLU A 115 -13.07 13.43 9.02
CA GLU A 115 -11.67 13.54 8.61
C GLU A 115 -10.99 12.17 8.51
N LEU A 116 -11.12 11.33 9.55
CA LEU A 116 -10.57 9.97 9.53
C LEU A 116 -11.15 9.14 8.39
N LYS A 117 -12.46 9.24 8.14
CA LYS A 117 -13.13 8.58 7.02
C LYS A 117 -12.55 9.03 5.67
N ARG A 118 -12.35 10.33 5.49
CA ARG A 118 -11.72 10.89 4.28
C ARG A 118 -10.29 10.37 4.11
N GLU A 119 -9.47 10.45 5.17
CA GLU A 119 -8.09 10.00 5.12
C GLU A 119 -7.95 8.52 4.80
N ILE A 120 -8.78 7.67 5.43
CA ILE A 120 -8.82 6.23 5.13
C ILE A 120 -9.21 6.02 3.65
N GLY A 121 -10.21 6.75 3.15
CA GLY A 121 -10.63 6.71 1.75
C GLY A 121 -9.52 7.09 0.77
N GLU A 122 -8.77 8.16 1.06
CA GLU A 122 -7.64 8.61 0.24
C GLU A 122 -6.49 7.59 0.23
N VAL A 123 -6.22 6.96 1.38
CA VAL A 123 -5.21 5.90 1.46
C VAL A 123 -5.66 4.67 0.68
N ASP A 124 -6.94 4.28 0.76
CA ASP A 124 -7.50 3.15 0.00
C ASP A 124 -7.48 3.40 -1.51
N GLU A 125 -7.77 4.62 -1.95
CA GLU A 125 -7.67 5.02 -3.35
C GLU A 125 -6.23 4.92 -3.87
N LYS A 126 -5.27 5.47 -3.14
CA LYS A 126 -3.84 5.37 -3.49
C LYS A 126 -3.36 3.92 -3.48
N CYS A 127 -3.76 3.12 -2.50
CA CYS A 127 -3.45 1.69 -2.46
C CYS A 127 -3.97 0.95 -3.70
N ARG A 128 -5.14 1.33 -4.24
CA ARG A 128 -5.67 0.75 -5.49
C ARG A 128 -4.92 1.23 -6.73
N GLU A 129 -4.46 2.47 -6.75
CA GLU A 129 -3.67 3.02 -7.86
C GLU A 129 -2.30 2.33 -8.00
N PHE A 130 -1.67 1.99 -6.87
CA PHE A 130 -0.36 1.33 -6.85
C PHE A 130 -0.40 -0.20 -6.91
N ARG A 131 -1.59 -0.82 -6.83
CA ARG A 131 -1.81 -2.28 -6.89
C ARG A 131 -1.75 -2.79 -8.33
#